data_AF-A0A1U8JSV4-F1
#
_entry.id   AF-A0A1U8JSV4-F1
#
_cell.length_a   1.000
_cell.length_b   1.000
_cell.length_c   1.000
_cell.angle_alpha   90.00
_cell.angle_beta   90.00
_cell.angle_gamma   90.00
#
_symmetry.space_group_name_H-M   'P 1'
#
loop_
_entity.id
_entity.type
_entity.pdbx_description
1 polymer ?
#
loop_
_entity_poly.entity_id
_entity_poly.type
_entity_poly.pdbx_seq_one_letter_code
_entity_poly.pdbx_strand_id
1 'polypeptide(L)'
;MQQNSRFLLLSLSLLFLPFIFSDAKKGPIIGGWTRIKDIKDPHVTEIAEFAVNEYNRLSSSSLVLQKVVKGETQVVAGINYRLVLKAKNGSVAKKYQAVVWEKSWLNFRNLTSFTLVKG
;
A
#
# COMPACT_ATOMS: atom_id res chain seq x y z
N MET A 1 -17.18 9.54 -62.58
CA MET A 1 -16.51 10.79 -63.00
C MET A 1 -15.22 10.89 -62.18
N GLN A 2 -14.11 10.60 -62.84
CA GLN A 2 -12.77 10.53 -62.29
C GLN A 2 -12.13 11.92 -62.38
N GLN A 3 -11.59 12.43 -61.28
CA GLN A 3 -10.42 13.30 -61.35
C GLN A 3 -9.44 12.92 -60.25
N ASN A 4 -8.37 12.29 -60.70
CA ASN A 4 -7.09 12.25 -60.01
C ASN A 4 -6.45 13.62 -60.17
N SER A 5 -5.84 14.17 -59.12
CA SER A 5 -4.50 14.70 -59.31
C SER A 5 -3.71 14.68 -58.01
N ARG A 6 -2.49 14.18 -58.15
CA ARG A 6 -1.51 13.90 -57.10
C ARG A 6 -0.75 15.17 -56.79
N PHE A 7 -0.64 15.55 -55.52
CA PHE A 7 0.53 16.28 -55.04
C PHE A 7 1.18 15.51 -53.90
N LEU A 8 2.27 14.85 -54.28
CA LEU A 8 3.32 14.35 -53.41
C LEU A 8 3.90 15.55 -52.65
N LEU A 9 3.65 15.64 -51.35
CA LEU A 9 4.52 16.37 -50.43
C LEU A 9 4.87 15.42 -49.29
N LEU A 10 5.93 14.64 -49.52
CA LEU A 10 6.72 14.00 -48.48
C LEU A 10 7.37 15.10 -47.65
N SER A 11 6.64 15.69 -46.68
CA SER A 11 7.29 16.47 -45.63
C SER A 11 7.93 15.50 -44.66
N LEU A 12 9.21 15.24 -44.91
CA LEU A 12 10.18 14.68 -43.98
C LEU A 12 10.19 15.51 -42.69
N SER A 13 9.29 15.19 -41.75
CA SER A 13 9.36 15.67 -40.36
C SER A 13 9.51 14.49 -39.40
N LEU A 14 10.31 13.48 -39.80
CA LEU A 14 11.00 12.63 -38.85
C LEU A 14 12.28 13.37 -38.46
N LEU A 15 12.20 14.22 -37.43
CA LEU A 15 13.31 14.69 -36.60
C LEU A 15 12.70 15.79 -35.74
N PHE A 16 12.15 15.39 -34.60
CA PHE A 16 12.03 16.12 -33.33
C PHE A 16 10.96 15.35 -32.52
N LEU A 17 11.27 14.10 -32.18
CA LEU A 17 10.78 13.57 -30.92
C LEU A 17 11.64 14.27 -29.87
N PRO A 18 11.15 15.30 -29.14
CA PRO A 18 11.75 15.53 -27.87
C PRO A 18 11.45 14.26 -27.08
N PHE A 19 12.47 13.43 -26.85
CA PHE A 19 12.47 12.54 -25.70
C PHE A 19 12.42 13.45 -24.47
N ILE A 20 11.24 14.01 -24.21
CA ILE A 20 10.88 14.47 -22.89
C ILE A 20 10.75 13.16 -22.12
N PHE A 21 11.87 12.65 -21.60
CA PHE A 21 11.79 11.87 -20.38
C PHE A 21 11.22 12.82 -19.35
N SER A 22 9.89 12.91 -19.31
CA SER A 22 9.21 13.43 -18.16
C SER A 22 9.59 12.48 -17.04
N ASP A 23 10.57 12.88 -16.23
CA ASP A 23 10.70 12.36 -14.88
C ASP A 23 9.49 12.88 -14.11
N ALA A 24 8.33 12.30 -14.45
CA ALA A 24 7.07 12.57 -13.81
C ALA A 24 7.25 12.02 -12.41
N LYS A 25 7.60 12.90 -11.47
CA LYS A 25 7.53 12.64 -10.04
C LYS A 25 6.12 12.11 -9.78
N LYS A 26 6.00 10.79 -9.68
CA LYS A 26 4.74 10.08 -9.57
C LYS A 26 4.14 10.51 -8.24
N GLY A 27 3.18 11.43 -8.28
CA GLY A 27 2.43 11.85 -7.11
C GLY A 27 1.79 10.63 -6.44
N PRO A 28 1.41 10.73 -5.15
CA PRO A 28 0.67 9.67 -4.49
C PRO A 28 -0.54 9.26 -5.33
N ILE A 29 -0.66 7.97 -5.65
CA ILE A 29 -1.83 7.45 -6.37
C ILE A 29 -3.01 7.55 -5.40
N ILE A 30 -3.90 8.50 -5.62
CA ILE A 30 -5.10 8.67 -4.79
C ILE A 30 -5.94 7.39 -4.90
N GLY A 31 -6.29 6.81 -3.74
CA GLY A 31 -7.02 5.54 -3.64
C GLY A 31 -6.17 4.28 -3.81
N GLY A 32 -4.90 4.40 -4.20
CA GLY A 32 -3.96 3.27 -4.25
C GLY A 32 -3.27 3.01 -2.91
N TRP A 33 -2.64 1.84 -2.78
CA TRP A 33 -1.73 1.57 -1.67
C TRP A 33 -0.47 2.44 -1.79
N THR A 34 -0.16 3.17 -0.73
CA THR A 34 1.00 4.06 -0.62
C THR A 34 1.90 3.57 0.51
N ARG A 35 3.20 3.46 0.25
CA ARG A 35 4.18 3.02 1.25
C ARG A 35 4.25 3.99 2.43
N ILE A 36 4.21 3.45 3.65
CA ILE A 36 4.50 4.19 4.88
C ILE A 36 6.02 4.45 4.93
N LYS A 37 6.41 5.73 4.99
CA LYS A 37 7.82 6.14 5.05
C LYS A 37 8.43 5.91 6.42
N ASP A 38 7.74 6.36 7.46
CA ASP A 38 8.14 6.16 8.84
C ASP A 38 7.28 5.07 9.49
N ILE A 39 7.84 3.86 9.57
CA ILE A 39 7.18 2.73 10.23
C ILE A 39 7.33 2.77 11.75
N LYS A 40 8.10 3.72 12.30
CA LYS A 40 8.26 3.95 13.74
C LYS A 40 7.34 5.06 14.24
N ASP A 41 6.54 5.67 13.35
CA ASP A 41 5.50 6.60 13.72
C ASP A 41 4.63 5.96 14.84
N PRO A 42 4.38 6.68 15.95
CA PRO A 42 3.61 6.15 17.07
C PRO A 42 2.25 5.61 16.67
N HIS A 43 1.57 6.27 15.73
CA HIS A 43 0.26 5.83 15.23
C HIS A 43 0.36 4.49 14.49
N VAL A 44 1.42 4.28 13.70
CA VAL A 44 1.67 3.00 13.04
C VAL A 44 1.91 1.89 14.06
N THR A 45 2.57 2.21 15.18
CA THR A 45 2.78 1.28 16.29
C THR A 45 1.45 0.92 16.96
N GLU A 46 0.59 1.90 17.24
CA GLU A 46 -0.75 1.66 17.79
C GLU A 46 -1.61 0.77 16.88
N ILE A 47 -1.56 0.99 15.56
CA ILE A 47 -2.28 0.15 14.60
C ILE A 47 -1.76 -1.29 14.63
N ALA A 48 -0.45 -1.48 14.77
CA ALA A 48 0.17 -2.80 14.86
C ALA A 48 -0.22 -3.53 16.16
N GLU A 49 -0.20 -2.82 17.29
CA GLU A 49 -0.62 -3.34 18.60
C GLU A 49 -2.11 -3.71 18.59
N PHE A 50 -2.97 -2.83 18.06
CA PHE A 50 -4.38 -3.13 17.85
C PHE A 50 -4.57 -4.41 17.04
N ALA A 51 -3.86 -4.55 15.91
CA ALA A 51 -3.99 -5.72 15.04
C ALA A 51 -3.65 -7.04 15.76
N VAL A 52 -2.56 -7.05 16.54
CA VAL A 52 -2.13 -8.25 17.27
C VAL A 52 -3.09 -8.57 18.42
N ASN A 53 -3.50 -7.55 19.19
CA ASN A 53 -4.43 -7.73 20.30
C ASN A 53 -5.80 -8.24 19.82
N GLU A 54 -6.31 -7.66 18.73
CA GLU A 54 -7.60 -8.07 18.16
C GLU A 54 -7.53 -9.48 17.58
N TYR A 55 -6.43 -9.84 16.92
CA TYR A 55 -6.22 -11.22 16.44
C TYR A 55 -6.18 -12.21 17.61
N ASN A 56 -5.44 -11.90 18.68
CA ASN A 56 -5.36 -12.71 19.88
C ASN A 56 -6.75 -12.92 20.50
N ARG A 57 -7.55 -11.84 20.60
CA ARG A 57 -8.92 -11.86 21.11
C ARG A 57 -9.83 -12.75 20.25
N LEU A 58 -9.77 -12.62 18.93
CA LEU A 58 -10.64 -13.36 18.00
C LEU A 58 -10.25 -14.83 17.81
N SER A 59 -8.96 -15.14 17.93
CA SER A 59 -8.41 -16.48 17.60
C SER A 59 -7.95 -17.26 18.82
N SER A 60 -8.20 -16.76 20.05
CA SER A 60 -7.68 -17.33 21.30
C SER A 60 -6.17 -17.60 21.24
N SER A 61 -5.42 -16.66 20.63
CA SER A 61 -3.97 -16.74 20.45
C SER A 61 -3.23 -15.83 21.43
N SER A 62 -1.91 -15.99 21.51
CA SER A 62 -1.03 -15.24 22.43
C SER A 62 0.20 -14.70 21.70
N LEU A 63 0.00 -14.09 20.53
CA LEU A 63 1.08 -13.45 19.79
C LEU A 63 1.56 -12.19 20.52
N VAL A 64 2.88 -12.08 20.67
CA VAL A 64 3.56 -10.88 21.15
C VAL A 64 4.17 -10.16 19.96
N LEU A 65 3.73 -8.93 19.70
CA LEU A 65 4.32 -8.06 18.69
C LEU A 65 5.80 -7.86 19.00
N GLN A 66 6.67 -8.03 18.00
CA GLN A 66 8.10 -7.76 18.13
C GLN A 66 8.48 -6.47 17.39
N LYS A 67 7.95 -6.27 16.17
CA LYS A 67 8.12 -5.04 15.40
C LYS A 67 7.23 -4.99 14.17
N VAL A 68 7.00 -3.77 13.68
CA VAL A 68 6.58 -3.52 12.29
C VAL A 68 7.78 -3.72 11.36
N VAL A 69 7.59 -4.46 10.26
CA VAL A 69 8.62 -4.72 9.25
C VAL A 69 8.50 -3.75 8.08
N LYS A 70 7.28 -3.54 7.60
CA LYS A 70 6.92 -2.59 6.54
C LYS A 70 5.42 -2.34 6.59
N GLY A 71 4.97 -1.27 5.96
CA GLY A 71 3.54 -1.02 5.84
C GLY A 71 3.17 -0.11 4.68
N GLU A 72 1.90 -0.14 4.35
CA GLU A 72 1.27 0.69 3.32
C GLU A 72 -0.08 1.19 3.85
N THR A 73 -0.49 2.37 3.42
CA THR A 73 -1.82 2.92 3.66
C THR A 73 -2.62 3.02 2.38
N GLN A 74 -3.93 2.98 2.48
CA GLN A 74 -4.84 3.26 1.38
C GLN A 74 -6.01 4.09 1.88
N VAL A 75 -6.31 5.18 1.17
CA VAL A 75 -7.48 6.03 1.45
C VAL A 75 -8.73 5.36 0.88
N VAL A 76 -9.74 5.20 1.73
CA VAL A 76 -11.08 4.67 1.44
C VAL A 76 -12.13 5.53 2.17
N ALA A 77 -13.27 4.97 2.59
CA ALA A 77 -14.12 5.58 3.62
C ALA A 77 -13.47 5.48 5.02
N GLY A 78 -12.26 6.04 5.16
CA GLY A 78 -11.31 5.74 6.24
C GLY A 78 -9.89 5.55 5.69
N ILE A 79 -9.02 4.98 6.51
CA ILE A 79 -7.67 4.57 6.10
C ILE A 79 -7.54 3.07 6.34
N ASN A 80 -7.15 2.32 5.31
CA ASN A 80 -6.64 0.97 5.51
C ASN A 80 -5.14 1.04 5.79
N TYR A 81 -4.68 0.35 6.82
CA TYR A 81 -3.28 0.08 7.08
C TYR A 81 -2.98 -1.39 6.79
N ARG A 82 -2.12 -1.67 5.82
CA ARG A 82 -1.59 -3.00 5.53
C ARG A 82 -0.18 -3.08 6.11
N LEU A 83 -0.03 -3.79 7.22
CA LEU A 83 1.24 -3.91 7.93
C LEU A 83 1.77 -5.34 7.82
N VAL A 84 3.07 -5.48 7.56
CA VAL A 84 3.79 -6.72 7.80
C VAL A 84 4.45 -6.62 9.17
N LEU A 85 4.07 -7.53 10.07
CA LEU A 85 4.47 -7.58 11.46
C LEU A 85 5.38 -8.78 11.69
N LYS A 86 6.34 -8.65 12.60
CA LYS A 86 7.02 -9.79 13.20
C LYS A 86 6.40 -10.00 14.58
N ALA A 87 5.84 -11.18 14.81
CA ALA A 87 5.22 -11.56 16.09
C ALA A 87 5.56 -13.00 16.45
N LYS A 88 5.52 -13.34 17.73
CA LYS A 88 5.85 -14.68 18.22
C LYS A 88 4.82 -15.16 19.23
N ASN A 89 4.53 -16.45 19.20
CA ASN A 89 3.87 -17.17 20.30
C ASN A 89 4.83 -18.32 20.65
N GLY A 90 5.51 -18.22 21.79
CA GLY A 90 6.67 -19.06 22.13
C GLY A 90 7.99 -18.56 21.51
N SER A 91 8.87 -19.50 21.14
CA SER A 91 10.27 -19.20 20.83
C SER A 91 10.52 -18.66 19.42
N VAL A 92 9.69 -19.03 18.43
CA VAL A 92 9.93 -18.70 17.02
C VAL A 92 9.04 -17.56 16.57
N ALA A 93 9.68 -16.47 16.13
CA ALA A 93 8.98 -15.34 15.55
C ALA A 93 8.67 -15.56 14.07
N LYS A 94 7.40 -15.36 13.70
CA LYS A 94 6.88 -15.46 12.34
C LYS A 94 6.51 -14.08 11.80
N LYS A 95 6.33 -13.96 10.49
CA LYS A 95 5.83 -12.75 9.85
C LYS A 95 4.34 -12.89 9.55
N TYR A 96 3.59 -11.85 9.83
CA TYR A 96 2.16 -11.78 9.58
C TYR A 96 1.85 -10.53 8.77
N GLN A 97 0.86 -10.61 7.89
CA GLN A 97 0.27 -9.45 7.24
C GLN A 97 -1.07 -9.17 7.91
N ALA A 98 -1.19 -7.99 8.50
CA ALA A 98 -2.42 -7.48 9.07
C ALA A 98 -2.98 -6.37 8.19
N VAL A 99 -4.30 -6.31 8.06
CA VAL A 99 -5.02 -5.16 7.49
C VAL A 99 -5.98 -4.62 8.54
N VAL A 100 -5.81 -3.36 8.89
CA VAL A 100 -6.67 -2.64 9.84
C VAL A 100 -7.36 -1.51 9.10
N TRP A 101 -8.68 -1.44 9.20
CA TRP A 101 -9.46 -0.31 8.71
C TRP A 101 -9.75 0.65 9.87
N GLU A 102 -9.30 1.89 9.73
CA GLU A 102 -9.47 2.95 10.72
C GLU A 102 -10.35 4.08 10.20
N LYS A 103 -11.21 4.60 11.07
CA LYS A 103 -11.88 5.90 10.93
C LYS A 103 -11.62 6.69 12.21
N SER A 104 -10.55 7.48 12.23
CA SER A 104 -10.09 8.18 13.43
C SER A 104 -11.17 9.13 13.98
N TRP A 105 -11.95 9.77 13.11
CA TRP A 105 -13.05 10.66 13.49
C TRP A 105 -14.24 9.97 14.17
N LEU A 106 -14.28 8.63 14.18
CA LEU A 106 -15.28 7.82 14.89
C LEU A 106 -14.67 7.00 16.02
N ASN A 107 -13.37 7.15 16.31
CA ASN A 107 -12.62 6.25 17.20
C ASN A 107 -12.82 4.77 16.85
N PHE A 108 -12.90 4.47 15.56
CA PHE A 108 -13.20 3.14 15.04
C PHE A 108 -11.97 2.51 14.42
N ARG A 109 -11.68 1.26 14.81
CA ARG A 109 -10.70 0.37 14.18
C ARG A 109 -11.32 -1.02 14.02
N ASN A 110 -11.03 -1.69 12.90
CA ASN A 110 -11.45 -3.06 12.65
C ASN A 110 -10.33 -3.85 11.99
N LEU A 111 -10.02 -5.04 12.52
CA LEU A 111 -9.07 -5.96 11.91
C LEU A 111 -9.77 -6.73 10.79
N THR A 112 -9.48 -6.37 9.53
CA THR A 112 -10.15 -6.97 8.36
C THR A 112 -9.41 -8.18 7.81
N SER A 113 -8.11 -8.33 8.12
CA SER A 113 -7.33 -9.51 7.74
C SER A 113 -6.13 -9.68 8.66
N PHE A 114 -5.78 -10.93 8.98
CA PHE A 114 -4.54 -11.29 9.66
C PHE A 114 -4.05 -12.64 9.16
N THR A 115 -2.97 -12.66 8.38
CA THR A 115 -2.50 -13.87 7.68
C THR A 115 -1.02 -14.11 7.87
N LEU A 116 -0.61 -15.38 7.92
CA LEU A 116 0.80 -15.76 7.97
C LEU A 116 1.44 -15.46 6.61
N VAL A 117 2.56 -14.74 6.60
CA VAL A 117 3.37 -14.53 5.40
C VAL A 117 4.27 -15.75 5.22
N LYS A 118 3.99 -16.57 4.20
CA LYS A 118 4.89 -17.67 3.81
C LYS A 118 6.17 -17.06 3.22
N GLY A 119 7.31 -17.56 3.69
CA GLY A 119 8.64 -17.17 3.21
C GLY A 119 8.95 -17.77 1.86
#